data_AF-A0A949UAX9-F1
#
_entry.id   AF-A0A949UAX9-F1
#
_cell.length_a   1.000
_cell.length_b   1.000
_cell.length_c   1.000
_cell.angle_alpha   90.00
_cell.angle_beta   90.00
_cell.angle_gamma   90.00
#
_symmetry.space_group_name_H-M   'P 1'
#
loop_
_entity.id
_entity.type
_entity.pdbx_description
1 polymer ?
#
loop_
_entity_poly.entity_id
_entity_poly.type
_entity_poly.pdbx_seq_one_letter_code
_entity_poly.pdbx_strand_id
1 'polypeptide(L)' 'MKKADDSTRLVLTNLPDRAAAERLADEVIASRLAACVNILAPCRSVYRWKGEVQH' A
#
# COMPACT_ATOMS: atom_id res chain seq x y z
N MET A 1 -12.40 -17.85 20.22
CA MET A 1 -11.81 -16.86 19.30
C MET A 1 -11.36 -15.65 20.10
N LYS A 2 -10.06 -15.37 20.14
CA LYS A 2 -9.50 -14.20 20.85
C LYS A 2 -9.94 -12.96 20.07
N LYS A 3 -10.53 -11.96 20.75
CA LYS A 3 -10.89 -10.68 20.09
C LYS A 3 -9.63 -10.11 19.45
N ALA A 4 -9.75 -9.61 18.22
CA ALA A 4 -8.68 -8.88 17.57
C ALA A 4 -8.31 -7.69 18.48
N ASP A 5 -7.03 -7.55 18.76
CA ASP A 5 -6.48 -6.42 19.49
C ASP A 5 -6.70 -5.14 18.67
N ASP A 6 -7.16 -4.07 19.32
CA ASP A 6 -7.51 -2.78 18.72
C ASP A 6 -6.26 -2.02 18.19
N SER A 7 -5.08 -2.61 18.37
CA SER A 7 -3.78 -2.04 17.98
C SER A 7 -3.34 -2.35 16.54
N THR A 8 -3.98 -3.30 15.86
CA THR A 8 -3.61 -3.68 14.49
C THR A 8 -4.22 -2.71 13.48
N ARG A 9 -3.37 -2.08 12.65
CA ARG A 9 -3.80 -1.15 11.60
C ARG A 9 -3.51 -1.72 10.22
N LEU A 10 -4.47 -1.62 9.31
CA LEU A 10 -4.27 -1.87 7.90
C LEU A 10 -3.99 -0.54 7.19
N VAL A 11 -2.88 -0.47 6.47
CA VAL A 11 -2.55 0.66 5.59
C VAL A 11 -2.67 0.21 4.15
N LEU A 12 -3.45 0.94 3.35
CA LEU A 12 -3.57 0.73 1.91
C LEU A 12 -2.91 1.89 1.19
N THR A 13 -2.01 1.59 0.25
CA THR A 13 -1.29 2.60 -0.54
C THR A 13 -1.08 2.12 -1.98
N ASN A 14 -0.92 3.06 -2.90
CA ASN A 14 -0.66 2.81 -4.32
C ASN A 14 0.67 3.46 -4.71
N LEU A 15 1.54 2.68 -5.34
CA LEU A 15 2.84 3.13 -5.83
C LEU A 15 2.85 3.10 -7.37
N PRO A 16 3.68 3.93 -8.04
CA PRO A 16 3.62 4.11 -9.49
C PRO A 16 4.09 2.88 -10.28
N ASP A 17 4.94 2.04 -9.68
CA ASP A 17 5.46 0.83 -10.29
C ASP A 17 5.86 -0.21 -9.23
N ARG A 18 6.20 -1.42 -9.71
CA ARG A 18 6.62 -2.55 -8.87
C ARG A 18 7.90 -2.25 -8.08
N ALA A 19 8.89 -1.63 -8.72
CA ALA A 19 10.18 -1.38 -8.09
C ALA A 19 10.05 -0.39 -6.93
N ALA A 20 9.21 0.64 -7.06
CA ALA A 20 8.87 1.54 -5.97
C ALA A 20 8.17 0.79 -4.84
N ALA A 21 7.21 -0.09 -5.14
CA ALA A 21 6.49 -0.87 -4.14
C ALA A 21 7.42 -1.78 -3.33
N GLU A 22 8.37 -2.43 -3.99
CA GLU A 22 9.41 -3.27 -3.36
C GLU A 22 10.33 -2.45 -2.47
N ARG A 23 10.83 -1.29 -2.94
CA ARG A 23 11.64 -0.38 -2.11
C ARG A 23 10.92 0.08 -0.85
N LEU A 24 9.66 0.51 -0.97
CA LEU A 24 8.86 0.93 0.19
C LEU A 24 8.66 -0.24 1.16
N ALA A 25 8.37 -1.44 0.65
CA ALA A 25 8.19 -2.63 1.48
C ALA A 25 9.47 -2.95 2.27
N ASP A 26 10.62 -2.95 1.61
CA ASP A 26 11.91 -3.20 2.25
C ASP A 26 12.20 -2.17 3.35
N GLU A 27 12.00 -0.88 3.07
CA GLU A 27 12.25 0.21 4.02
C GLU A 27 11.38 0.11 5.27
N VAL A 28 10.06 -0.12 5.13
CA VAL A 28 9.14 -0.16 6.28
C VAL A 28 9.31 -1.43 7.12
N ILE A 29 9.69 -2.55 6.49
CA ILE A 29 10.02 -3.79 7.20
C ILE A 29 11.35 -3.65 7.94
N ALA A 30 12.40 -3.16 7.27
CA ALA A 30 13.72 -2.95 7.89
C ALA A 30 13.64 -1.98 9.08
N SER A 31 12.79 -0.96 8.98
CA SER A 31 12.53 0.01 10.05
C SER A 31 11.55 -0.49 11.12
N ARG A 32 11.03 -1.72 11.00
CA ARG A 32 10.03 -2.33 11.91
C ARG A 32 8.75 -1.50 12.08
N LEU A 33 8.36 -0.75 11.04
CA LEU A 33 7.13 0.05 11.02
C LEU A 33 5.91 -0.77 10.59
N ALA A 34 6.12 -1.84 9.83
CA ALA A 34 5.10 -2.82 9.48
C ALA A 34 5.59 -4.23 9.81
N ALA A 35 4.66 -5.11 10.18
CA ALA A 35 4.98 -6.53 10.39
C ALA A 35 5.05 -7.31 9.06
N CYS A 36 4.24 -6.92 8.07
CA CYS A 36 4.22 -7.49 6.73
C CYS A 36 3.72 -6.47 5.71
N VAL A 37 4.04 -6.71 4.43
CA VAL A 37 3.51 -5.96 3.29
C VAL A 37 3.11 -6.96 2.21
N ASN A 38 1.91 -6.78 1.65
CA ASN A 38 1.44 -7.55 0.51
C ASN A 38 1.52 -6.68 -0.75
N ILE A 39 2.35 -7.07 -1.72
CA ILE A 39 2.43 -6.40 -3.02
C ILE A 39 1.46 -7.11 -3.97
N LEU A 40 0.39 -6.40 -4.34
CA LEU A 40 -0.67 -6.94 -5.19
C LEU A 40 -0.30 -6.93 -6.68
N ALA A 41 -1.20 -7.45 -7.52
CA ALA A 41 -1.08 -7.36 -8.97
C ALA A 41 -1.17 -5.89 -9.46
N PRO A 42 -0.65 -5.56 -10.66
CA PRO A 42 -0.78 -4.22 -11.23
C PRO A 42 -2.24 -3.76 -11.27
N CYS A 43 -2.46 -2.49 -10.90
CA CYS A 43 -3.77 -1.85 -10.92
C CYS A 43 -3.73 -0.55 -11.73
N ARG A 44 -4.89 -0.13 -12.24
CA ARG A 44 -5.07 1.14 -12.94
C ARG A 44 -5.86 2.10 -12.05
N SER A 45 -5.28 3.24 -11.73
CA SER A 45 -5.96 4.27 -10.94
C SER A 45 -6.77 5.18 -11.84
N VAL A 46 -8.11 5.11 -11.76
CA VAL A 46 -9.00 6.01 -12.50
C VAL A 46 -9.53 7.10 -11.57
N TYR A 47 -9.32 8.37 -11.93
CA TYR A 47 -9.68 9.50 -11.08
C TYR A 47 -9.95 10.78 -11.90
N ARG A 48 -10.61 11.78 -11.31
CA ARG A 48 -10.85 13.08 -11.96
C ARG A 48 -9.77 14.09 -11.56
N TRP A 49 -9.16 14.75 -12.55
CA TRP A 49 -8.18 15.81 -12.32
C TRP A 49 -8.33 16.92 -13.37
N LYS A 50 -8.38 18.18 -12.90
CA LYS A 50 -8.64 19.37 -13.73
C LYS A 50 -9.84 19.23 -14.68
N GLY A 51 -10.93 18.66 -14.17
CA GLY A 51 -12.17 18.48 -14.93
C GLY A 51 -12.25 17.20 -15.76
N GLU A 52 -11.12 16.55 -16.03
CA GLU A 52 -11.04 15.39 -16.92
C GLU A 52 -10.84 14.07 -16.15
N VAL A 53 -11.36 12.97 -16.70
CA VAL A 53 -11.09 11.63 -16.17
C VAL A 53 -9.73 11.16 -16.66
N GLN A 54 -8.83 10.88 -15.72
CA GLN A 54 -7.52 10.28 -15.94
C GLN A 54 -7.61 8.77 -15.72
N HIS A 55 -6.86 8.03 -16.52
CA HIS A 55 -6.68 6.60 -16.38
C HIS A 55 -5.23 6.31 -16.06
#